data_AF-A0A2U2J6S5-F1
#
_entry.id   AF-A0A2U2J6S5-F1
#
_cell.length_a   1.000
_cell.length_b   1.000
_cell.length_c   1.000
_cell.angle_alpha   90.00
_cell.angle_beta   90.00
_cell.angle_gamma   90.00
#
_symmetry.space_group_name_H-M   'P 1'
#
loop_
_entity.id
_entity.type
_entity.pdbx_description
1 polymer ?
#
loop_
_entity_poly.entity_id
_entity_poly.type
_entity_poly.pdbx_seq_one_letter_code
_entity_poly.pdbx_strand_id
1 'polypeptide(L)'
;MRRKRKLKIGIGILIVGVILWQFGFLTRFNYLTAKIDIWRDSPRIASYGLPSYPCGVPCIGLKEKYGFHESNIGCVVTSPQIRGINAYNAEIEKYLNKRNGKDWREKYQAEMDSLIKNKMLE
;
A
#
# COMPACT_ATOMS: atom_id res chain seq x y z
N MET A 1 -43.93 1.17 -1.16
CA MET A 1 -43.11 0.86 -2.37
C MET A 1 -43.45 -0.53 -2.93
N ARG A 2 -43.74 -0.65 -4.24
CA ARG A 2 -44.03 -1.95 -4.92
C ARG A 2 -42.87 -2.95 -4.77
N ARG A 3 -43.18 -4.23 -4.50
CA ARG A 3 -42.22 -5.34 -4.33
C ARG A 3 -41.16 -5.42 -5.43
N LYS A 4 -41.56 -5.21 -6.69
CA LYS A 4 -40.66 -5.16 -7.87
C LYS A 4 -39.61 -4.04 -7.79
N ARG A 5 -39.94 -2.89 -7.20
CA ARG A 5 -39.01 -1.76 -7.02
C ARG A 5 -37.96 -2.06 -5.95
N LYS A 6 -38.36 -2.69 -4.84
CA LYS A 6 -37.44 -3.14 -3.79
C LYS A 6 -36.43 -4.17 -4.34
N LEU A 7 -36.89 -5.10 -5.18
CA LEU A 7 -36.05 -6.13 -5.78
C LEU A 7 -34.97 -5.54 -6.69
N LYS A 8 -35.34 -4.58 -7.57
CA LYS A 8 -34.38 -3.89 -8.44
C LYS A 8 -33.31 -3.11 -7.67
N ILE A 9 -33.71 -2.44 -6.58
CA ILE A 9 -32.76 -1.73 -5.70
C ILE A 9 -31.79 -2.73 -5.06
N GLY A 10 -32.30 -3.85 -4.54
CA GLY A 10 -31.46 -4.90 -3.96
C GLY A 10 -30.43 -5.45 -4.94
N ILE A 11 -30.83 -5.74 -6.18
CA ILE A 11 -29.91 -6.19 -7.24
C ILE A 11 -28.83 -5.14 -7.53
N GLY A 12 -29.22 -3.87 -7.65
CA GLY A 12 -28.27 -2.78 -7.88
C GLY A 12 -27.22 -2.67 -6.77
N ILE A 13 -27.63 -2.73 -5.50
CA ILE A 13 -26.73 -2.72 -4.35
C ILE A 13 -25.78 -3.93 -4.40
N LEU A 14 -26.28 -5.10 -4.76
CA LEU A 14 -25.49 -6.33 -4.83
C LEU A 14 -24.41 -6.22 -5.93
N ILE A 15 -24.75 -5.70 -7.10
CA ILE A 15 -23.78 -5.46 -8.19
C ILE A 15 -22.70 -4.48 -7.75
N VAL A 16 -23.08 -3.35 -7.13
CA VAL A 16 -22.10 -2.37 -6.61
C VAL A 16 -21.20 -3.00 -5.57
N GLY A 17 -21.75 -3.80 -4.65
CA GLY A 17 -20.97 -4.53 -3.65
C GLY A 17 -19.94 -5.47 -4.28
N VAL A 18 -20.32 -6.22 -5.32
CA VAL A 18 -19.40 -7.10 -6.08
C VAL A 18 -18.29 -6.30 -6.75
N ILE A 19 -18.61 -5.16 -7.37
CA ILE A 19 -17.61 -4.29 -8.01
C ILE A 19 -16.61 -3.77 -6.96
N LEU A 20 -17.10 -3.22 -5.85
CA LEU A 20 -16.24 -2.71 -4.77
C LEU A 20 -15.33 -3.81 -4.21
N TRP A 21 -15.84 -5.03 -4.08
CA TRP A 21 -15.05 -6.18 -3.64
C TRP A 21 -14.01 -6.62 -4.67
N GLN A 22 -14.37 -6.65 -5.96
CA GLN A 22 -13.45 -6.95 -7.06
C GLN A 22 -12.29 -5.96 -7.11
N PHE A 23 -12.51 -4.67 -6.88
CA PHE A 23 -11.43 -3.68 -6.86
C PHE A 23 -10.70 -3.55 -5.50
N GLY A 24 -11.01 -4.41 -4.52
CA GLY A 24 -10.36 -4.37 -3.21
C GLY A 24 -10.68 -3.11 -2.40
N PHE A 25 -11.76 -2.39 -2.74
CA PHE A 25 -12.09 -1.10 -2.14
C PHE A 25 -12.46 -1.22 -0.66
N LEU A 26 -12.95 -2.39 -0.25
CA LEU A 26 -13.30 -2.70 1.14
C LEU A 26 -12.08 -3.14 1.98
N THR A 27 -10.88 -3.16 1.40
CA THR A 27 -9.67 -3.56 2.11
C THR A 27 -8.97 -2.35 2.73
N ARG A 28 -8.19 -2.57 3.79
CA ARG A 28 -7.45 -1.50 4.50
C ARG A 28 -6.58 -0.67 3.56
N PHE A 29 -5.96 -1.32 2.57
CA PHE A 29 -5.13 -0.68 1.55
C PHE A 29 -5.91 -0.65 0.25
N ASN A 30 -6.37 0.53 -0.14
CA ASN A 30 -7.05 0.79 -1.41
C ASN A 30 -6.76 2.22 -1.91
N TYR A 31 -7.24 2.55 -3.10
CA TYR A 31 -7.03 3.86 -3.73
C TYR A 31 -7.40 5.05 -2.82
N LEU A 32 -8.56 5.04 -2.15
CA LEU A 32 -8.99 6.15 -1.30
C LEU A 32 -8.10 6.30 -0.07
N THR A 33 -7.74 5.18 0.56
CA THR A 33 -6.84 5.22 1.72
C THR A 33 -5.46 5.74 1.34
N ALA A 34 -4.97 5.47 0.11
CA ALA A 34 -3.72 6.06 -0.37
C ALA A 34 -3.82 7.59 -0.47
N LYS A 35 -4.93 8.11 -0.99
CA LYS A 35 -5.16 9.57 -1.06
C LYS A 35 -5.20 10.20 0.34
N ILE A 36 -5.85 9.54 1.30
CA ILE A 36 -5.93 10.01 2.68
C ILE A 36 -4.54 10.00 3.33
N ASP A 37 -3.77 8.93 3.15
CA ASP A 37 -2.43 8.81 3.74
C ASP A 37 -1.45 9.81 3.13
N ILE A 38 -1.51 10.04 1.81
CA ILE A 38 -0.76 11.11 1.14
C ILE A 38 -1.15 12.48 1.68
N TRP A 39 -2.45 12.75 1.83
CA TRP A 39 -2.93 14.03 2.35
C TRP A 39 -2.47 14.30 3.79
N ARG A 40 -2.29 13.26 4.59
CA ARG A 40 -1.78 13.33 5.96
C ARG A 40 -0.25 13.30 6.05
N ASP A 41 0.46 13.33 4.92
CA ASP A 41 1.91 13.12 4.82
C ASP A 41 2.40 11.89 5.60
N SER A 42 1.60 10.82 5.58
CA SER A 42 1.91 9.54 6.21
C SER A 42 1.76 8.39 5.19
N PRO A 43 2.38 8.48 4.00
CA PRO A 43 2.28 7.42 3.01
C PRO A 43 2.93 6.13 3.53
N ARG A 44 2.35 5.00 3.16
CA ARG A 44 2.90 3.68 3.52
C ARG A 44 3.19 2.90 2.26
N ILE A 45 4.19 2.03 2.30
CA ILE A 45 4.34 0.97 1.29
C ILE A 45 3.79 -0.30 1.94
N ALA A 46 2.70 -0.80 1.39
CA ALA A 46 2.07 -2.02 1.88
C ALA A 46 2.75 -3.24 1.24
N SER A 47 3.20 -4.17 2.07
CA SER A 47 3.85 -5.42 1.63
C SER A 47 3.15 -6.62 2.26
N TYR A 48 3.33 -7.80 1.66
CA TYR A 48 2.83 -9.07 2.18
C TYR A 48 3.90 -10.15 2.02
N GLY A 49 3.81 -11.19 2.85
CA GLY A 49 4.85 -12.21 2.96
C GLY A 49 5.91 -11.86 4.00
N LEU A 50 7.02 -12.59 3.95
CA LEU A 50 8.14 -12.41 4.88
C LEU A 50 8.76 -11.02 4.70
N PRO A 51 8.94 -10.24 5.80
CA PRO A 51 9.62 -8.95 5.72
C PRO A 51 11.05 -9.14 5.22
N SER A 52 11.47 -8.31 4.28
CA SER A 52 12.69 -8.54 3.52
C SER A 52 13.98 -8.20 4.28
N TYR A 53 13.93 -7.38 5.34
CA TYR A 53 15.16 -6.86 5.97
C TYR A 53 15.05 -6.65 7.50
N PRO A 54 15.84 -7.36 8.31
CA PRO A 54 15.91 -7.14 9.76
C PRO A 54 17.01 -6.12 10.11
N CYS A 55 16.94 -4.88 9.61
CA CYS A 55 18.03 -3.90 9.81
C CYS A 55 17.76 -2.79 10.85
N GLY A 56 16.68 -2.94 11.64
CA GLY A 56 16.43 -2.15 12.85
C GLY A 56 16.24 -0.65 12.60
N VAL A 57 16.63 0.18 13.59
CA VAL A 57 16.40 1.64 13.60
C VAL A 57 16.93 2.36 12.34
N PRO A 58 18.13 2.08 11.82
CA PRO A 58 18.63 2.82 10.65
C PRO A 58 17.82 2.61 9.38
N CYS A 59 17.15 1.46 9.24
CA CYS A 59 16.24 1.25 8.13
C CYS A 59 14.90 1.96 8.29
N ILE A 60 14.46 2.19 9.53
CA ILE A 60 13.31 3.06 9.80
C ILE A 60 13.66 4.49 9.40
N GLY A 61 14.80 5.00 9.86
CA GLY A 61 15.27 6.35 9.51
C GLY A 61 15.48 6.55 8.01
N LEU A 62 15.96 5.54 7.29
CA LEU A 62 16.08 5.61 5.83
C LEU A 62 14.70 5.70 5.14
N LYS A 63 13.71 4.93 5.58
CA LYS A 63 12.35 5.01 5.02
C LYS A 63 11.73 6.39 5.30
N GLU A 64 11.93 6.94 6.50
CA GLU A 64 11.50 8.29 6.87
C GLU A 64 12.19 9.38 6.01
N LYS A 65 13.49 9.23 5.73
CA LYS A 65 14.22 10.12 4.81
C LYS A 65 13.57 10.15 3.42
N TYR A 66 13.18 8.98 2.90
CA TYR A 66 12.45 8.87 1.63
C TYR A 66 10.95 9.16 1.77
N GLY A 67 10.47 9.46 2.96
CA GLY A 67 9.13 9.97 3.18
C GLY A 67 8.02 8.94 3.20
N PHE A 68 8.31 7.69 3.57
CA PHE A 68 7.30 6.66 3.71
C PHE A 68 7.54 5.76 4.92
N HIS A 69 6.49 5.05 5.33
CA HIS A 69 6.58 3.97 6.30
C HIS A 69 6.28 2.62 5.64
N GLU A 70 6.73 1.52 6.25
CA GLU A 70 6.35 0.19 5.78
C GLU A 70 5.13 -0.32 6.55
N SER A 71 4.25 -1.05 5.86
CA SER A 71 3.17 -1.79 6.50
C SER A 71 3.10 -3.19 5.92
N ASN A 72 3.65 -4.17 6.64
CA ASN A 72 3.47 -5.58 6.31
C ASN A 72 2.08 -6.03 6.78
N ILE A 73 1.29 -6.61 5.87
CA ILE A 73 -0.08 -7.06 6.16
C ILE A 73 -0.17 -8.55 6.54
N GLY A 74 0.96 -9.23 6.64
CA GLY A 74 1.09 -10.64 6.96
C GLY A 74 1.34 -11.54 5.76
N CYS A 75 1.43 -12.84 6.01
CA CYS A 75 1.71 -13.85 4.99
C CYS A 75 0.46 -14.33 4.26
N VAL A 76 -0.68 -14.40 4.94
CA VAL A 76 -1.93 -14.94 4.38
C VAL A 76 -2.76 -13.79 3.87
N VAL A 77 -2.87 -13.68 2.54
CA VAL A 77 -3.58 -12.60 1.86
C VAL A 77 -4.54 -13.14 0.82
N THR A 78 -5.67 -12.46 0.66
CA THR A 78 -6.72 -12.79 -0.30
C THR A 78 -6.53 -12.01 -1.60
N SER A 79 -7.08 -12.49 -2.73
CA SER A 79 -6.98 -11.77 -4.01
C SER A 79 -7.52 -10.33 -3.96
N PRO A 80 -8.65 -10.02 -3.27
CA PRO A 80 -9.09 -8.64 -3.08
C PRO A 80 -8.06 -7.78 -2.33
N GLN A 81 -7.39 -8.31 -1.32
CA GLN A 81 -6.33 -7.58 -0.59
C GLN A 81 -5.14 -7.29 -1.49
N ILE A 82 -4.70 -8.26 -2.30
CA ILE A 82 -3.61 -8.05 -3.27
C ILE A 82 -3.96 -6.93 -4.25
N ARG A 83 -5.18 -6.93 -4.80
CA ARG A 83 -5.63 -5.87 -5.71
C ARG A 83 -5.71 -4.51 -5.03
N GLY A 84 -6.21 -4.47 -3.79
CA GLY A 84 -6.23 -3.26 -2.97
C GLY A 84 -4.83 -2.69 -2.74
N ILE A 85 -3.88 -3.53 -2.31
CA ILE A 85 -2.47 -3.16 -2.11
C ILE A 85 -1.85 -2.61 -3.39
N ASN A 86 -2.07 -3.27 -4.52
CA ASN A 86 -1.53 -2.82 -5.81
C ASN A 86 -2.08 -1.43 -6.17
N ALA A 87 -3.39 -1.21 -6.01
CA ALA A 87 -4.00 0.09 -6.26
C ALA A 87 -3.51 1.17 -5.28
N TYR A 88 -3.36 0.82 -3.99
CA TYR A 88 -2.83 1.70 -2.97
C TYR A 88 -1.38 2.09 -3.27
N ASN A 89 -0.49 1.12 -3.42
CA ASN A 89 0.94 1.32 -3.67
C ASN A 89 1.19 2.09 -4.97
N ALA A 90 0.37 1.91 -6.01
CA ALA A 90 0.50 2.67 -7.26
C ALA A 90 0.30 4.19 -7.04
N GLU A 91 -0.61 4.59 -6.14
CA GLU A 91 -0.81 6.00 -5.81
C GLU A 91 0.29 6.54 -4.91
N ILE A 92 0.76 5.74 -3.96
CA ILE A 92 1.92 6.09 -3.11
C ILE A 92 3.18 6.26 -3.96
N GLU A 93 3.43 5.36 -4.90
CA GLU A 93 4.58 5.41 -5.81
C GLU A 93 4.56 6.68 -6.67
N LYS A 94 3.38 7.11 -7.17
CA LYS A 94 3.24 8.41 -7.86
C LYS A 94 3.61 9.58 -6.96
N TYR A 95 3.18 9.56 -5.70
CA TYR A 95 3.52 10.59 -4.72
C TYR A 95 5.04 10.63 -4.44
N LEU A 96 5.64 9.48 -4.17
CA LEU A 96 7.08 9.38 -3.87
C LEU A 96 7.94 9.76 -5.08
N ASN A 97 7.54 9.39 -6.29
CA ASN A 97 8.20 9.84 -7.52
C ASN A 97 8.17 11.37 -7.68
N LYS A 98 7.05 12.02 -7.31
CA LYS A 98 6.94 13.48 -7.32
C LYS A 98 7.82 14.13 -6.24
N ARG A 99 7.90 13.51 -5.06
CA ARG A 99 8.66 14.02 -3.90
C ARG A 99 10.18 13.86 -4.08
N ASN A 100 10.62 12.68 -4.53
CA ASN A 100 12.02 12.26 -4.48
C ASN A 100 12.69 12.13 -5.86
N GLY A 101 11.92 12.26 -6.95
CA GLY A 101 12.38 11.99 -8.32
C GLY A 101 12.09 10.55 -8.76
N LYS A 102 12.10 10.28 -10.08
CA LYS A 102 11.69 8.97 -10.65
C LYS A 102 12.65 7.82 -10.31
N ASP A 103 13.89 8.13 -9.96
CA ASP A 103 14.96 7.19 -9.63
C ASP A 103 15.09 6.94 -8.12
N TRP A 104 14.16 7.45 -7.31
CA TRP A 104 14.24 7.38 -5.85
C TRP A 104 14.33 5.95 -5.33
N ARG A 105 13.68 5.00 -6.01
CA ARG A 105 13.63 3.60 -5.58
C ARG A 105 14.98 2.90 -5.72
N GLU A 106 15.71 3.23 -6.78
CA GLU A 106 17.08 2.74 -7.02
C GLU A 106 18.05 3.34 -5.99
N LYS A 107 17.94 4.65 -5.73
CA LYS A 107 18.74 5.33 -4.70
C LYS A 107 18.46 4.77 -3.30
N TYR A 108 17.18 4.59 -2.96
CA TYR A 108 16.76 4.00 -1.71
C TYR A 108 17.33 2.59 -1.55
N GLN A 109 17.27 1.76 -2.60
CA GLN A 109 17.81 0.41 -2.54
C GLN A 109 19.33 0.41 -2.37
N ALA A 110 20.06 1.27 -3.08
CA ALA A 110 21.52 1.39 -2.93
C ALA A 110 21.93 1.83 -1.51
N GLU A 111 21.22 2.81 -0.93
CA GLU A 111 21.43 3.23 0.46
C GLU A 111 21.07 2.10 1.44
N MET A 112 19.97 1.39 1.20
CA MET A 112 19.55 0.25 2.01
C MET A 112 20.58 -0.88 2.00
N ASP A 113 21.08 -1.25 0.82
CA ASP A 113 22.09 -2.29 0.64
C ASP A 113 23.41 -1.90 1.32
N SER A 114 23.78 -0.62 1.26
CA SER A 114 24.94 -0.10 1.99
C SER A 114 24.76 -0.22 3.51
N LEU A 115 23.58 0.12 4.05
CA LEU A 115 23.28 -0.03 5.47
C LEU A 115 23.32 -1.49 5.91
N ILE A 116 22.76 -2.41 5.12
CA ILE A 116 22.76 -3.83 5.43
C ILE A 116 24.18 -4.37 5.41
N LYS A 117 24.97 -4.09 4.36
CA LYS A 117 26.36 -4.55 4.24
C LYS A 117 27.22 -4.07 5.41
N ASN A 118 27.05 -2.83 5.83
CA ASN A 118 27.83 -2.26 6.94
C ASN A 118 27.40 -2.80 8.32
N LYS A 119 26.17 -3.31 8.44
CA LYS A 119 25.63 -3.91 9.69
C LYS A 119 25.68 -5.44 9.74
N MET A 120 26.13 -6.09 8.67
CA MET A 120 26.47 -7.52 8.66
C MET A 120 27.96 -7.77 8.96
N LEU A 121 28.68 -6.74 9.39
CA LEU A 121 30.07 -6.81 9.88
C LEU A 121 30.19 -6.58 11.41
N GLU A 122 29.07 -6.48 12.12
CA GLU A 122 29.02 -6.47 13.60
C GLU A 122 28.38 -7.75 14.14
#